data_AF-Q4FAA5-F1
#
_entry.id   AF-Q4FAA5-F1
#
_cell.length_a   1.000
_cell.length_b   1.000
_cell.length_c   1.000
_cell.angle_alpha   90.00
_cell.angle_beta   90.00
_cell.angle_gamma   90.00
#
_symmetry.space_group_name_H-M   'P 1'
#
loop_
_entity.id
_entity.type
_entity.pdbx_description
1 polymer ?
#
loop_
_entity_poly.entity_id
_entity_poly.type
_entity_poly.pdbx_seq_one_letter_code
_entity_poly.pdbx_strand_id
1 'polypeptide(L)' 'FKHSNMASFVRQLNMYGFRKVVHIEQGGLVKPERDDTEFQHPCFLRGQEQLLENIKRKVTSVSTLRSEDIKIRQDSVT' A
#
# COMPACT_ATOMS: atom_id res chain seq x y z
N PHE A 1 -3.99 -7.01 13.49
CA PHE A 1 -4.23 -5.54 13.38
C PHE A 1 -5.22 -5.13 14.46
N LYS A 2 -5.19 -3.87 14.95
CA LYS A 2 -6.18 -3.36 15.92
C LYS A 2 -7.51 -2.96 15.24
N HIS A 3 -7.94 -3.75 14.25
CA HIS A 3 -9.17 -3.58 13.48
C HIS A 3 -9.52 -4.91 12.78
N SER A 4 -10.79 -5.11 12.44
CA SER A 4 -11.29 -6.25 11.64
C SER A 4 -11.57 -5.90 10.17
N ASN A 5 -11.39 -4.63 9.78
CA ASN A 5 -11.68 -4.18 8.42
C ASN A 5 -10.63 -4.65 7.40
N MET A 6 -11.04 -5.44 6.41
CA MET A 6 -10.19 -5.94 5.33
C MET A 6 -9.61 -4.81 4.46
N ALA A 7 -10.35 -3.73 4.21
CA ALA A 7 -9.86 -2.61 3.41
C ALA A 7 -8.66 -1.91 4.07
N SER A 8 -8.64 -1.84 5.41
CA SER A 8 -7.51 -1.30 6.17
C SER A 8 -6.27 -2.19 6.04
N PHE A 9 -6.45 -3.52 6.01
CA PHE A 9 -5.36 -4.46 5.76
C PHE A 9 -4.78 -4.31 4.33
N VAL A 10 -5.66 -4.28 3.33
CA VAL A 10 -5.28 -4.08 1.92
C VAL A 10 -4.58 -2.72 1.74
N ARG A 11 -5.01 -1.68 2.44
CA ARG A 11 -4.33 -0.38 2.43
C ARG A 11 -2.89 -0.49 2.92
N GLN A 12 -2.65 -1.22 4.01
CA GLN A 12 -1.28 -1.45 4.50
C GLN A 12 -0.44 -2.19 3.46
N LEU A 13 -0.96 -3.27 2.86
CA LEU A 13 -0.28 -4.00 1.79
C LEU A 13 0.14 -3.08 0.63
N ASN A 14 -0.78 -2.25 0.14
CA ASN A 14 -0.51 -1.31 -0.96
C ASN A 14 0.59 -0.30 -0.61
N MET A 15 0.60 0.19 0.65
CA MET A 15 1.61 1.14 1.12
C MET A 15 3.01 0.51 1.23
N TYR A 16 3.11 -0.80 1.42
CA TYR A 16 4.37 -1.55 1.40
C TYR A 16 4.68 -2.17 0.02
N GLY A 17 3.91 -1.81 -1.01
CA GLY A 17 4.20 -2.20 -2.39
C GLY A 17 3.74 -3.60 -2.80
N PHE A 18 2.99 -4.30 -1.95
CA PHE A 18 2.34 -5.55 -2.33
C PHE A 18 1.32 -5.27 -3.44
N ARG A 19 1.17 -6.23 -4.37
CA ARG A 19 0.20 -6.16 -5.47
C ARG A 19 -0.72 -7.36 -5.45
N LYS A 20 -2.00 -7.14 -5.77
CA LYS A 20 -2.99 -8.21 -5.93
C LYS A 20 -2.60 -9.05 -7.15
N VAL A 21 -2.55 -10.37 -6.97
CA VAL A 21 -2.37 -11.31 -8.08
C VAL A 21 -3.71 -11.48 -8.78
N VAL A 22 -3.71 -11.38 -10.11
CA VAL A 22 -4.89 -11.62 -10.94
C VAL A 22 -4.67 -12.93 -11.67
N HIS A 23 -5.42 -13.95 -11.27
CA HIS A 23 -5.43 -15.25 -11.93
C HIS A 23 -6.30 -15.14 -13.19
N ILE A 24 -5.67 -15.27 -14.37
CA ILE A 24 -6.37 -15.32 -15.65
C ILE A 24 -6.28 -16.76 -16.14
N GLU A 25 -7.39 -17.49 -16.07
CA GLU A 25 -7.47 -18.82 -16.70
C GLU A 25 -7.89 -18.70 -18.18
N GLN A 26 -7.51 -19.70 -18.97
CA GLN A 26 -7.66 -19.76 -20.42
C GLN A 26 -9.14 -19.57 -20.84
N GLY A 27 -9.51 -18.36 -21.23
CA GLY A 27 -10.84 -18.05 -21.78
C GLY A 27 -11.54 -16.81 -21.22
N GLY A 28 -11.04 -16.20 -20.14
CA GLY A 28 -11.61 -14.93 -19.64
C GLY A 28 -11.31 -14.64 -18.17
N LEU A 29 -11.89 -13.55 -17.66
CA LEU A 29 -11.91 -13.23 -16.22
C LEU A 29 -12.82 -14.24 -15.51
N VAL A 30 -12.25 -15.34 -15.03
CA VAL A 30 -12.96 -16.26 -14.13
C VAL A 30 -13.16 -15.53 -12.80
N LYS A 31 -14.42 -15.41 -12.38
CA LYS A 31 -14.74 -15.04 -10.99
C LYS A 31 -14.24 -16.22 -10.15
N PRO A 32 -13.20 -16.06 -9.31
CA PRO A 32 -12.78 -17.18 -8.47
C PRO A 32 -13.99 -17.57 -7.61
N GLU A 33 -14.33 -18.86 -7.62
CA GLU A 33 -15.46 -19.41 -6.85
C GLU A 33 -15.26 -19.24 -5.33
N ARG A 34 -14.04 -18.85 -4.94
CA ARG A 34 -13.56 -18.65 -3.58
C ARG A 34 -13.07 -17.21 -3.48
N ASP A 35 -13.20 -16.61 -2.31
CA ASP A 35 -12.61 -15.31 -1.97
C ASP A 35 -11.06 -15.38 -1.90
N ASP A 36 -10.43 -16.03 -2.87
CA ASP A 36 -8.99 -16.24 -3.01
C ASP A 36 -8.36 -14.90 -3.41
N THR A 37 -8.09 -14.09 -2.39
CA THR A 37 -7.38 -12.83 -2.54
C THR A 37 -5.90 -13.04 -2.26
N GLU A 38 -5.10 -13.08 -3.31
CA GLU A 38 -3.66 -13.25 -3.21
C GLU A 38 -2.91 -11.92 -3.43
N PHE A 39 -1.84 -11.72 -2.66
CA PHE A 39 -0.94 -10.59 -2.78
C PHE A 39 0.51 -11.05 -2.82
N GLN A 40 1.33 -10.40 -3.64
CA GLN A 40 2.75 -10.70 -3.75
C GLN A 40 3.64 -9.46 -3.57
N HIS A 41 4.84 -9.68 -3.06
CA HIS A 41 5.95 -8.74 -3.07
C HIS A 41 7.26 -9.51 -3.30
N PRO A 42 8.17 -9.07 -4.19
CA PRO A 42 9.40 -9.83 -4.50
C PRO A 42 10.29 -10.12 -3.29
N CYS A 43 10.32 -9.22 -2.32
CA CYS A 43 11.10 -9.38 -1.09
C CYS A 43 10.32 -10.02 0.08
N PHE A 44 9.13 -10.56 -0.17
CA PHE A 44 8.34 -11.29 0.84
C PHE A 44 8.33 -12.78 0.48
N LEU A 45 9.34 -13.52 0.95
CA LEU A 45 9.53 -14.94 0.64
C LEU A 45 9.58 -15.77 1.93
N ARG A 46 8.93 -16.94 1.90
CA ARG A 46 8.92 -17.86 3.04
C ARG A 46 10.33 -18.28 3.41
N GLY A 47 10.70 -18.12 4.68
CA GLY A 47 12.01 -18.50 5.21
C GLY A 47 13.14 -17.50 4.93
N GLN A 48 12.86 -16.35 4.32
CA GLN A 48 13.86 -15.30 4.03
C GLN A 48 13.52 -14.00 4.74
N GLU A 49 13.59 -14.01 6.07
CA GLU A 49 13.24 -12.86 6.92
C GLU A 49 14.11 -11.63 6.65
N GLN A 50 15.38 -11.83 6.29
CA GLN A 50 16.31 -10.75 5.95
C GLN A 50 15.80 -9.87 4.79
N LEU A 51 15.03 -10.43 3.85
CA LEU A 51 14.49 -9.65 2.73
C LEU A 51 13.41 -8.66 3.17
N LEU A 52 12.80 -8.83 4.35
CA LEU A 52 11.78 -7.92 4.87
C LEU A 52 12.34 -6.51 5.09
N GLU A 53 13.65 -6.38 5.34
CA GLU A 53 14.30 -5.07 5.47
C GLU A 53 14.19 -4.23 4.18
N ASN A 54 14.05 -4.89 3.02
CA ASN A 54 13.92 -4.23 1.72
C ASN A 54 12.48 -3.78 1.43
N ILE A 55 11.50 -4.16 2.25
CA ILE A 55 10.10 -3.76 2.11
C ILE A 55 9.88 -2.44 2.86
N LYS A 56 10.01 -1.31 2.16
CA LYS A 56 9.81 0.01 2.76
C LYS A 56 8.42 0.57 2.46
N ARG A 57 7.87 1.31 3.43
CA ARG A 57 6.62 2.04 3.26
C ARG A 57 6.83 3.13 2.20
N LYS A 58 5.99 3.13 1.17
CA LYS A 58 5.93 4.22 0.19
C LYS A 58 5.47 5.49 0.90
N VAL A 59 6.24 6.55 0.76
CA VAL A 59 5.85 7.87 1.22
C VAL A 59 4.79 8.37 0.24
N THR A 60 3.52 8.27 0.61
CA THR A 60 2.51 9.12 -0.01
C THR A 60 2.75 10.51 0.52
N SER A 61 3.19 11.43 -0.33
CA SER A 61 3.40 12.86 -0.04
C SER A 61 2.09 13.53 0.38
N VAL A 62 1.58 13.22 1.56
CA VAL A 62 0.40 13.87 2.16
C VAL A 62 0.80 14.60 3.44
N SER A 63 1.99 14.32 3.98
CA SER A 63 2.53 14.94 5.20
C SER A 63 3.61 16.01 4.95
N THR A 64 3.93 16.36 3.70
CA THR A 64 4.87 17.47 3.38
C THR A 64 4.21 18.71 2.76
N LEU A 65 2.92 18.67 2.40
CA LEU A 65 2.18 19.85 1.91
C LEU A 65 1.27 20.51 2.96
N ARG A 66 1.48 20.24 4.26
CA ARG A 66 0.69 20.84 5.36
C ARG A 66 1.51 21.71 6.31
N SER A 67 2.76 22.01 5.98
CA SER A 67 3.62 22.87 6.83
C SER A 67 4.16 24.12 6.12
N GLU A 68 4.06 24.27 4.80
CA GLU A 68 4.55 25.48 4.09
C GLU A 68 3.46 26.51 3.74
N ASP A 69 2.18 26.14 3.69
CA ASP A 69 1.07 27.10 3.44
C ASP A 69 0.72 27.98 4.66
N ILE A 70 1.25 27.65 5.85
CA ILE A 70 1.12 28.46 7.07
C ILE A 70 2.39 29.32 7.24
N LYS A 71 2.82 30.00 6.18
CA LYS A 71 3.84 31.07 6.29
C LYS A 71 3.71 32.15 5.23
N ILE A 72 3.02 31.86 4.11
CA ILE A 72 2.74 32.83 3.05
C ILE A 72 1.40 33.57 3.29
N ARG A 73 1.12 34.04 4.50
CA ARG A 73 0.01 35.01 4.72
C ARG A 73 0.33 36.12 5.72
N GLN A 74 1.56 36.17 6.24
CA GLN A 74 1.95 37.11 7.30
C GLN A 74 2.90 38.23 6.83
N ASP A 75 3.25 38.29 5.54
CA ASP A 75 4.14 39.30 4.95
C ASP A 75 3.42 40.23 3.94
N SER A 76 2.14 40.54 4.14
CA SER A 76 1.43 41.51 3.26
C SER A 76 0.61 42.55 4.02
N VAL A 77 1.03 42.89 5.24
CA VAL A 77 0.59 44.12 5.92
C VAL A 77 1.82 44.84 6.45
N THR A 78 2.45 45.60 5.57
CA THR A 78 3.18 46.84 5.89
C THR A 78 2.95 47.78 4.71
#